data_AF-A0A537LDY0-F1
#
_entry.id   AF-A0A537LDY0-F1
#
_cell.length_a   1.000
_cell.length_b   1.000
_cell.length_c   1.000
_cell.angle_alpha   90.00
_cell.angle_beta   90.00
_cell.angle_gamma   90.00
#
_symmetry.space_group_name_H-M   'P 1'
#
loop_
_entity.id
_entity.type
_entity.pdbx_description
1 polymer ?
#
loop_
_entity_poly.entity_id
_entity_poly.type
_entity_poly.pdbx_seq_one_letter_code
_entity_poly.pdbx_strand_id
1 'polypeptide(L)'
;MLSIRQIHPVFVGEVSGVDLRQPLTREQAGAIDAGMDRYAVLVFRDQNITDDQQMAFTQNFGEIENAKGGNITKDHEFRLKQGMVDVSNLDKEGKPLPRDDRRRMFNLGNRLWHSDSSFRAKPAKYSILSARTVATAGGNTEFADMRAAYDTLDDATRAMVEDLVCEHSLIYSRGSMGFTGLTDEERAMMKPVRQRLVRTHPVTGRKSLYLSSHAGSIVGWLVPESRDFLRDLTEHATQRELVYIHRWRQYDLVMWDNRQTMHRVRRFDEAQPRDMRRTTVAGEAMTAEQAEAA
;
A
#
# COMPACT_ATOMS: atom_id res chain seq x y z
N MET A 1 -12.57 26.40 -6.03
CA MET A 1 -11.13 26.22 -6.34
C MET A 1 -10.63 25.04 -5.53
N LEU A 2 -9.79 24.19 -6.11
CA LEU A 2 -9.18 23.05 -5.40
C LEU A 2 -8.26 23.59 -4.29
N SER A 3 -8.31 22.99 -3.10
CA SER A 3 -7.39 23.32 -2.00
C SER A 3 -6.96 22.07 -1.24
N ILE A 4 -5.75 22.09 -0.66
CA ILE A 4 -5.20 21.00 0.13
C ILE A 4 -4.77 21.54 1.49
N ARG A 5 -5.41 21.08 2.55
CA ARG A 5 -5.11 21.47 3.94
C ARG A 5 -4.35 20.34 4.62
N GLN A 6 -3.18 20.62 5.18
CA GLN A 6 -2.43 19.61 5.94
C GLN A 6 -3.20 19.23 7.22
N ILE A 7 -3.31 17.93 7.51
CA ILE A 7 -4.08 17.41 8.65
C ILE A 7 -3.27 16.53 9.62
N HIS A 8 -1.99 16.31 9.34
CA HIS A 8 -1.05 15.68 10.26
C HIS A 8 0.25 16.51 10.34
N PRO A 9 0.97 16.59 11.48
CA PRO A 9 2.13 17.47 11.62
C PRO A 9 3.21 17.32 10.55
N VAL A 10 3.46 16.09 10.06
CA VAL A 10 4.54 15.81 9.10
C VAL A 10 4.08 15.47 7.68
N PHE A 11 2.80 15.14 7.47
CA PHE A 11 2.28 14.68 6.17
C PHE A 11 0.75 14.79 6.10
N VAL A 12 0.11 14.13 5.13
CA VAL A 12 -1.34 14.05 4.91
C VAL A 12 -2.03 15.38 4.61
N GLY A 13 -2.64 15.47 3.43
CA GLY A 13 -3.50 16.58 3.02
C GLY A 13 -4.96 16.15 2.91
N GLU A 14 -5.88 16.99 3.39
CA GLU A 14 -7.30 16.90 3.06
C GLU A 14 -7.60 17.80 1.86
N VAL A 15 -8.15 17.22 0.81
CA VAL A 15 -8.45 17.90 -0.46
C VAL A 15 -9.92 18.30 -0.48
N SER A 16 -10.19 19.54 -0.89
CA SER A 16 -11.55 20.07 -1.08
C SER A 16 -11.66 20.87 -2.38
N GLY A 17 -12.90 21.14 -2.80
CA GLY A 17 -13.16 21.92 -4.02
C GLY A 17 -12.98 21.15 -5.33
N VAL A 18 -13.08 19.81 -5.29
CA VAL A 18 -13.02 18.91 -6.45
C VAL A 18 -14.10 17.83 -6.32
N ASP A 19 -14.70 17.47 -7.46
CA ASP A 19 -15.69 16.40 -7.57
C ASP A 19 -15.14 15.27 -8.45
N LEU A 20 -14.77 14.14 -7.85
CA LEU A 20 -14.15 13.00 -8.54
C LEU A 20 -15.14 12.20 -9.39
N ARG A 21 -16.42 12.57 -9.41
CA ARG A 21 -17.40 12.03 -10.37
C ARG A 21 -17.22 12.62 -11.77
N GLN A 22 -16.52 13.75 -11.88
CA GLN A 22 -16.23 14.44 -13.13
C GLN A 22 -14.77 14.25 -13.55
N PRO A 23 -14.46 14.29 -14.86
CA PRO A 23 -13.07 14.34 -15.32
C PRO A 23 -12.34 15.54 -14.72
N LEU A 24 -11.09 15.34 -14.29
CA LEU A 24 -10.25 16.43 -13.81
C LEU A 24 -9.78 17.32 -14.96
N THR A 25 -9.65 18.62 -14.68
CA THR A 25 -8.84 19.48 -15.54
C THR A 25 -7.36 19.14 -15.36
N ARG A 26 -6.53 19.49 -16.35
CA ARG A 26 -5.07 19.31 -16.27
C ARG A 26 -4.47 20.00 -15.04
N GLU A 27 -4.98 21.18 -14.70
CA GLU A 27 -4.55 21.94 -13.53
C GLU A 27 -4.89 21.21 -12.21
N GLN A 28 -6.09 20.65 -12.10
CA GLN A 28 -6.49 19.87 -10.93
C GLN A 28 -5.63 18.60 -10.78
N ALA A 29 -5.41 17.86 -11.88
CA ALA A 29 -4.56 16.68 -11.87
C ALA A 29 -3.12 17.03 -11.44
N GLY A 30 -2.54 18.10 -12.00
CA GLY A 30 -1.21 18.57 -11.61
C GLY A 30 -1.13 19.04 -10.15
N ALA A 31 -2.15 19.72 -9.63
CA ALA A 31 -2.21 20.14 -8.23
C ALA A 31 -2.31 18.95 -7.26
N ILE A 32 -3.06 17.91 -7.64
CA ILE A 32 -3.17 16.67 -6.85
C ILE A 32 -1.84 15.91 -6.88
N ASP A 33 -1.18 15.78 -8.03
CA ASP A 33 0.11 15.08 -8.15
C ASP A 33 1.21 15.80 -7.34
N ALA A 34 1.31 17.12 -7.44
CA ALA A 34 2.19 17.92 -6.58
C ALA A 34 1.81 17.82 -5.09
N GLY A 35 0.52 17.67 -4.80
CA GLY A 35 0.01 17.37 -3.47
C GLY A 35 0.50 16.02 -2.95
N MET A 36 0.57 14.98 -3.80
CA MET A 36 1.11 13.68 -3.45
C MET A 36 2.60 13.73 -3.14
N ASP A 37 3.38 14.46 -3.93
CA ASP A 37 4.80 14.66 -3.68
C ASP A 37 5.06 15.32 -2.31
N ARG A 38 4.22 16.29 -1.93
CA ARG A 38 4.32 16.99 -0.65
C ARG A 38 3.79 16.17 0.52
N TYR A 39 2.53 15.76 0.45
CA TYR A 39 1.79 15.22 1.60
C TYR A 39 1.81 13.69 1.69
N ALA A 40 2.26 12.99 0.65
CA ALA A 40 2.32 11.53 0.51
C ALA A 40 0.98 10.77 0.64
N VAL A 41 -0.02 11.34 1.31
CA VAL A 41 -1.39 10.83 1.46
C VAL A 41 -2.35 12.00 1.25
N LEU A 42 -3.37 11.79 0.43
CA LEU A 42 -4.45 12.75 0.22
C LEU A 42 -5.81 12.11 0.54
N VAL A 43 -6.64 12.85 1.26
CA VAL A 43 -7.98 12.44 1.70
C VAL A 43 -9.01 13.30 0.99
N PHE A 44 -10.00 12.66 0.37
CA PHE A 44 -11.14 13.28 -0.30
C PHE A 44 -12.42 12.78 0.38
N ARG A 45 -13.26 13.71 0.81
CA ARG A 45 -14.54 13.42 1.48
C ARG A 45 -15.69 13.39 0.47
N ASP A 46 -16.71 12.59 0.77
CA ASP A 46 -18.01 12.59 0.08
C ASP A 46 -17.94 12.31 -1.44
N GLN A 47 -17.03 11.42 -1.84
CA GLN A 47 -16.79 11.02 -3.23
C GLN A 47 -17.58 9.76 -3.59
N ASN A 48 -18.89 9.89 -3.81
CA ASN A 48 -19.74 8.79 -4.26
C ASN A 48 -19.53 8.53 -5.77
N ILE A 49 -18.38 7.95 -6.10
CA ILE A 49 -17.94 7.62 -7.46
C ILE A 49 -18.36 6.21 -7.86
N THR A 50 -18.35 5.87 -9.14
CA THR A 50 -18.42 4.48 -9.65
C THR A 50 -17.03 3.85 -9.73
N ASP A 51 -16.93 2.57 -10.10
CA ASP A 51 -15.62 1.96 -10.41
C ASP A 51 -14.99 2.61 -11.65
N ASP A 52 -15.78 2.93 -12.69
CA ASP A 52 -15.28 3.62 -13.89
C ASP A 52 -14.74 5.02 -13.58
N GLN A 53 -15.43 5.78 -12.73
CA GLN A 53 -14.95 7.10 -12.29
C GLN A 53 -13.66 6.99 -11.47
N GLN A 54 -13.53 5.98 -10.59
CA GLN A 54 -12.28 5.73 -9.86
C GLN A 54 -11.12 5.38 -10.79
N MET A 55 -11.36 4.54 -11.80
CA MET A 55 -10.36 4.19 -12.81
C MET A 55 -9.97 5.41 -13.66
N ALA A 56 -10.93 6.22 -14.10
CA ALA A 56 -10.68 7.44 -14.85
C ALA A 56 -9.87 8.46 -14.02
N PHE A 57 -10.19 8.64 -12.73
CA PHE A 57 -9.37 9.43 -11.81
C PHE A 57 -7.94 8.92 -11.75
N THR A 58 -7.77 7.60 -11.57
CA THR A 58 -6.46 6.95 -11.47
C THR A 58 -5.58 7.18 -12.70
N GLN A 59 -6.17 7.12 -13.89
CA GLN A 59 -5.46 7.27 -15.16
C GLN A 59 -4.84 8.66 -15.39
N ASN A 60 -5.22 9.67 -14.59
CA ASN A 60 -4.55 10.97 -14.62
C ASN A 60 -3.09 10.91 -14.13
N PHE A 61 -2.73 9.88 -13.34
CA PHE A 61 -1.45 9.81 -12.64
C PHE A 61 -0.49 8.73 -13.17
N GLY A 62 -0.94 7.96 -14.16
CA GLY A 62 -0.19 6.88 -14.81
C GLY A 62 -1.08 5.70 -15.22
N GLU A 63 -0.45 4.65 -15.73
CA GLU A 63 -1.14 3.41 -16.12
C GLU A 63 -1.63 2.63 -14.88
N ILE A 64 -2.76 1.93 -15.01
CA ILE A 64 -3.27 1.06 -13.95
C ILE A 64 -2.43 -0.23 -13.91
N GLU A 65 -1.91 -0.58 -12.74
CA GLU A 65 -1.11 -1.80 -12.52
C GLU A 65 -1.92 -3.06 -12.86
N ASN A 66 -1.26 -4.04 -13.50
CA ASN A 66 -1.83 -5.36 -13.67
C ASN A 66 -1.90 -6.11 -12.33
N ALA A 67 -3.12 -6.39 -11.87
CA ALA A 67 -3.37 -7.07 -10.59
C ALA A 67 -2.93 -8.55 -10.55
N LYS A 68 -2.60 -9.18 -11.69
CA LYS A 68 -2.17 -10.59 -11.74
C LYS A 68 -0.94 -10.83 -10.86
N GLY A 69 -0.95 -11.93 -10.12
CA GLY A 69 0.12 -12.28 -9.19
C GLY A 69 0.14 -11.54 -7.85
N GLY A 70 -0.84 -10.66 -7.59
CA GLY A 70 -0.96 -9.93 -6.33
C GLY A 70 -1.84 -10.60 -5.27
N ASN A 71 -2.53 -11.69 -5.61
CA ASN A 71 -3.42 -12.44 -4.73
C ASN A 71 -3.53 -13.91 -5.17
N ILE A 72 -4.30 -14.70 -4.41
CA ILE A 72 -4.56 -16.12 -4.66
C ILE A 72 -5.99 -16.40 -5.13
N THR A 73 -6.75 -15.36 -5.46
CA THR A 73 -8.14 -15.47 -5.90
C THR A 73 -8.18 -16.04 -7.31
N LYS A 74 -9.01 -17.06 -7.54
CA LYS A 74 -9.15 -17.66 -8.88
C LYS A 74 -10.04 -16.80 -9.77
N ASP A 75 -9.86 -16.91 -11.08
CA ASP A 75 -10.57 -16.08 -12.07
C ASP A 75 -12.11 -16.10 -11.91
N HIS A 76 -12.69 -17.26 -11.61
CA HIS A 76 -14.14 -17.44 -11.42
C HIS A 76 -14.67 -16.96 -10.05
N GLU A 77 -13.78 -16.46 -9.18
CA GLU A 77 -14.08 -15.94 -7.85
C GLU A 77 -13.96 -14.41 -7.78
N PHE A 78 -13.54 -13.75 -8.87
CA PHE A 78 -13.48 -12.29 -8.90
C PHE A 78 -14.88 -11.68 -8.83
N ARG A 79 -15.04 -10.71 -7.92
CA ARG A 79 -16.24 -9.89 -7.75
C ARG A 79 -16.21 -8.63 -8.61
N LEU A 80 -15.03 -8.03 -8.77
CA LEU A 80 -14.82 -6.76 -9.46
C LEU A 80 -14.25 -6.97 -10.86
N LYS A 81 -14.45 -5.98 -11.73
CA LYS A 81 -13.88 -5.97 -13.09
C LYS A 81 -12.35 -5.82 -13.06
N GLN A 82 -11.72 -6.17 -14.17
CA GLN A 82 -10.28 -6.04 -14.37
C GLN A 82 -9.81 -4.59 -14.15
N GLY A 83 -8.64 -4.43 -13.52
CA GLY A 83 -8.06 -3.13 -13.15
C GLY A 83 -8.47 -2.65 -11.76
N MET A 84 -9.54 -3.20 -11.18
CA MET A 84 -9.88 -3.04 -9.77
C MET A 84 -9.20 -4.12 -8.93
N VAL A 85 -8.70 -3.74 -7.76
CA VAL A 85 -8.23 -4.65 -6.72
C VAL A 85 -9.27 -4.67 -5.62
N ASP A 86 -9.84 -5.85 -5.40
CA ASP A 86 -10.81 -6.09 -4.34
C ASP A 86 -10.09 -6.31 -3.00
N VAL A 87 -10.12 -5.31 -2.13
CA VAL A 87 -9.58 -5.39 -0.76
C VAL A 87 -10.70 -5.39 0.28
N SER A 88 -11.89 -5.83 -0.13
CA SER A 88 -13.03 -6.09 0.75
C SER A 88 -12.87 -7.40 1.53
N ASN A 89 -13.84 -7.68 2.40
CA ASN A 89 -14.01 -9.01 3.00
C ASN A 89 -15.12 -9.81 2.31
N LEU A 90 -15.46 -9.52 1.05
CA LEU A 90 -16.65 -10.08 0.39
C LEU A 90 -16.30 -11.17 -0.64
N ASP A 91 -17.21 -12.13 -0.82
CA ASP A 91 -17.23 -13.06 -1.94
C ASP A 91 -17.87 -12.46 -3.20
N LYS A 92 -17.92 -13.20 -4.31
CA LYS A 92 -18.47 -12.73 -5.59
C LYS A 92 -19.98 -12.42 -5.53
N GLU A 93 -20.70 -12.98 -4.56
CA GLU A 93 -22.10 -12.69 -4.26
C GLU A 93 -22.28 -11.47 -3.33
N GLY A 94 -21.19 -10.85 -2.86
CA GLY A 94 -21.21 -9.68 -1.99
C GLY A 94 -21.44 -10.00 -0.51
N LYS A 95 -21.23 -11.24 -0.08
CA LYS A 95 -21.35 -11.67 1.33
C LYS A 95 -19.98 -11.77 2.00
N PRO A 96 -19.88 -11.52 3.32
CA PRO A 96 -18.62 -11.69 4.04
C PRO A 96 -18.04 -13.11 3.91
N LEU A 97 -16.74 -13.19 3.60
CA LEU A 97 -16.01 -14.44 3.48
C LEU A 97 -16.02 -15.23 4.81
N PRO A 98 -16.23 -16.56 4.79
CA PRO A 98 -16.11 -17.41 5.97
C PRO A 98 -14.74 -17.29 6.65
N ARG A 99 -14.70 -17.56 7.96
CA ARG A 99 -13.47 -17.43 8.77
C ARG A 99 -12.33 -18.31 8.24
N ASP A 100 -12.66 -19.51 7.79
CA ASP A 100 -11.75 -20.52 7.26
C ASP A 100 -11.54 -20.42 5.73
N ASP A 101 -12.07 -19.38 5.07
CA ASP A 101 -11.81 -19.13 3.66
C ASP A 101 -10.33 -18.74 3.46
N ARG A 102 -9.66 -19.41 2.50
CA ARG A 102 -8.24 -19.20 2.19
C ARG A 102 -7.96 -17.76 1.72
N ARG A 103 -8.87 -17.15 0.94
CA ARG A 103 -8.75 -15.76 0.47
C ARG A 103 -8.83 -14.80 1.64
N ARG A 104 -9.74 -15.05 2.59
CA ARG A 104 -9.82 -14.28 3.83
C ARG A 104 -8.52 -14.39 4.63
N MET A 105 -8.02 -15.60 4.88
CA MET A 105 -6.76 -15.81 5.59
C MET A 105 -5.58 -15.07 4.93
N PHE A 106 -5.52 -15.09 3.59
CA PHE A 106 -4.54 -14.32 2.83
C PHE A 106 -4.70 -12.81 2.99
N ASN A 107 -5.94 -12.30 2.95
CA ASN A 107 -6.27 -10.87 3.09
C ASN A 107 -5.97 -10.30 4.49
N LEU A 108 -5.84 -11.15 5.51
CA LEU A 108 -5.37 -10.71 6.84
C LEU A 108 -3.99 -10.04 6.78
N GLY A 109 -3.20 -10.29 5.72
CA GLY A 109 -1.89 -9.66 5.52
C GLY A 109 -1.96 -8.14 5.43
N ASN A 110 -3.09 -7.59 5.01
CA ASN A 110 -3.30 -6.13 4.96
C ASN A 110 -3.30 -5.49 6.37
N ARG A 111 -3.36 -6.29 7.44
CA ARG A 111 -3.23 -5.83 8.83
C ARG A 111 -1.79 -5.57 9.26
N LEU A 112 -0.81 -6.08 8.51
CA LEU A 112 0.60 -5.80 8.71
C LEU A 112 0.95 -4.46 8.04
N TRP A 113 1.94 -3.76 8.58
CA TRP A 113 2.49 -2.58 7.92
C TRP A 113 3.13 -2.98 6.59
N HIS A 114 2.68 -2.40 5.49
CA HIS A 114 3.18 -2.72 4.16
C HIS A 114 3.13 -1.52 3.21
N SER A 115 3.94 -1.61 2.17
CA SER A 115 3.80 -0.81 0.95
C SER A 115 3.23 -1.71 -0.13
N ASP A 116 2.25 -1.21 -0.91
CA ASP A 116 1.63 -2.01 -1.97
C ASP A 116 2.64 -2.41 -3.04
N SER A 117 2.49 -3.64 -3.53
CA SER A 117 3.29 -4.20 -4.62
C SER A 117 4.80 -4.12 -4.41
N SER A 118 5.32 -3.97 -3.17
CA SER A 118 6.77 -4.01 -2.93
C SER A 118 7.40 -5.35 -3.32
N PHE A 119 6.58 -6.41 -3.41
CA PHE A 119 6.94 -7.74 -3.91
C PHE A 119 6.99 -7.83 -5.45
N ARG A 120 6.80 -6.72 -6.18
CA ARG A 120 7.02 -6.65 -7.64
C ARG A 120 8.32 -5.92 -7.94
N ALA A 121 9.04 -6.33 -8.99
CA ALA A 121 10.29 -5.69 -9.39
C ALA A 121 10.14 -4.18 -9.64
N LYS A 122 9.03 -3.77 -10.28
CA LYS A 122 8.58 -2.38 -10.36
C LYS A 122 7.40 -2.19 -9.41
N PRO A 123 7.62 -1.65 -8.21
CA PRO A 123 6.57 -1.52 -7.22
C PRO A 123 5.58 -0.40 -7.57
N ALA A 124 4.40 -0.40 -6.97
CA ALA A 124 3.35 0.59 -7.23
C ALA A 124 3.83 2.03 -6.97
N LYS A 125 3.27 2.98 -7.75
CA LYS A 125 3.38 4.42 -7.50
C LYS A 125 2.32 4.83 -6.48
N TYR A 126 1.09 5.05 -6.94
CA TYR A 126 -0.04 5.44 -6.09
C TYR A 126 -1.04 4.32 -5.90
N SER A 127 -1.62 4.27 -4.72
CA SER A 127 -2.80 3.46 -4.43
C SER A 127 -3.96 4.40 -4.13
N ILE A 128 -5.13 4.12 -4.72
CA ILE A 128 -6.34 4.91 -4.55
C ILE A 128 -7.44 4.00 -4.04
N LEU A 129 -7.92 4.24 -2.82
CA LEU A 129 -8.89 3.40 -2.13
C LEU A 129 -10.18 4.15 -1.85
N SER A 130 -11.29 3.60 -2.33
CA SER A 130 -12.63 4.14 -2.10
C SER A 130 -13.41 3.27 -1.11
N ALA A 131 -14.04 3.91 -0.13
CA ALA A 131 -14.92 3.28 0.85
C ALA A 131 -16.37 3.22 0.34
N ARG A 132 -16.78 2.06 -0.19
CA ARG A 132 -18.15 1.86 -0.69
C ARG A 132 -19.09 1.54 0.46
N THR A 133 -18.64 0.66 1.35
CA THR A 133 -19.29 0.33 2.62
C THR A 133 -18.22 0.19 3.70
N VAL A 134 -18.39 0.88 4.83
CA VAL A 134 -17.46 0.85 5.96
C VAL A 134 -17.98 -0.07 7.06
N ALA A 135 -17.07 -0.69 7.82
CA ALA A 135 -17.44 -1.40 9.04
C ALA A 135 -17.92 -0.40 10.11
N THR A 136 -18.87 -0.82 10.96
CA THR A 136 -19.41 0.06 12.02
C THR A 136 -18.38 0.42 13.10
N ALA A 137 -17.40 -0.46 13.34
CA ALA A 137 -16.31 -0.26 14.28
C ALA A 137 -14.99 -0.89 13.79
N GLY A 138 -13.87 -0.27 14.15
CA GLY A 138 -12.54 -0.71 13.74
C GLY A 138 -12.27 -0.42 12.26
N GLY A 139 -11.35 -1.17 11.63
CA GLY A 139 -11.16 -1.11 10.17
C GLY A 139 -10.54 0.20 9.66
N ASN A 140 -10.08 1.05 10.57
CA ASN A 140 -9.28 2.25 10.27
C ASN A 140 -8.05 1.85 9.45
N THR A 141 -7.66 2.71 8.53
CA THR A 141 -6.37 2.58 7.85
C THR A 141 -5.38 3.49 8.53
N GLU A 142 -4.25 2.94 8.96
CA GLU A 142 -3.12 3.72 9.45
C GLU A 142 -2.10 3.90 8.33
N PHE A 143 -1.46 5.07 8.30
CA PHE A 143 -0.39 5.43 7.37
C PHE A 143 0.80 5.90 8.19
N ALA A 144 2.01 5.58 7.75
CA ALA A 144 3.25 6.02 8.37
C ALA A 144 4.14 6.71 7.32
N ASP A 145 4.70 7.88 7.65
CA ASP A 145 5.59 8.63 6.77
C ASP A 145 7.02 8.08 6.85
N MET A 146 7.47 7.43 5.78
CA MET A 146 8.78 6.78 5.75
C MET A 146 9.94 7.75 5.53
N ARG A 147 9.64 8.97 5.11
CA ARG A 147 10.63 10.06 4.95
C ARG A 147 10.97 10.60 6.32
N ALA A 148 9.94 10.94 7.11
CA ALA A 148 10.12 11.37 8.48
C ALA A 148 10.78 10.28 9.35
N ALA A 149 10.44 9.00 9.11
CA ALA A 149 11.13 7.88 9.75
C ALA A 149 12.63 7.83 9.41
N TYR A 150 13.01 8.05 8.14
CA TYR A 150 14.42 8.11 7.73
C TYR A 150 15.15 9.32 8.34
N ASP A 151 14.51 10.49 8.32
CA ASP A 151 15.11 11.74 8.81
C ASP A 151 15.42 11.70 10.31
N THR A 152 14.72 10.87 11.07
CA THR A 152 14.85 10.70 12.52
C THR A 152 15.78 9.55 12.94
N LEU A 153 16.39 8.83 12.00
CA LEU A 153 17.43 7.86 12.31
C LEU A 153 18.68 8.55 12.86
N ASP A 154 19.35 7.90 13.82
CA ASP A 154 20.69 8.28 14.21
C ASP A 154 21.69 8.06 13.06
N ASP A 155 22.85 8.70 13.14
CA ASP A 155 23.85 8.70 12.06
C ASP A 155 24.41 7.30 11.77
N ALA A 156 24.57 6.46 12.79
CA ALA A 156 25.10 5.10 12.62
C ALA A 156 24.08 4.22 11.89
N THR A 157 22.82 4.25 12.31
CA THR A 157 21.74 3.52 11.64
C THR A 157 21.54 4.03 10.21
N ARG A 158 21.56 5.35 10.00
CA ARG A 158 21.44 5.97 8.67
C ARG A 158 22.54 5.52 7.72
N ALA A 159 23.79 5.45 8.19
CA ALA A 159 24.91 4.94 7.42
C ALA A 159 24.76 3.44 7.11
N MET A 160 24.26 2.66 8.09
CA MET A 160 24.06 1.22 7.92
C MET A 160 23.02 0.88 6.86
N VAL A 161 21.90 1.60 6.79
CA VAL A 161 20.78 1.26 5.89
C VAL A 161 20.99 1.69 4.43
N GLU A 162 21.92 2.60 4.17
CA GLU A 162 22.04 3.35 2.90
C GLU A 162 22.09 2.45 1.66
N ASP A 163 22.89 1.39 1.70
CA ASP A 163 23.11 0.51 0.55
C ASP A 163 22.41 -0.84 0.63
N LEU A 164 21.70 -1.13 1.74
CA LEU A 164 21.10 -2.44 1.95
C LEU A 164 20.02 -2.76 0.92
N VAL A 165 19.96 -4.02 0.54
CA VAL A 165 18.95 -4.58 -0.37
C VAL A 165 18.16 -5.65 0.38
N CYS A 166 16.84 -5.54 0.37
CA CYS A 166 15.92 -6.48 0.97
C CYS A 166 15.28 -7.38 -0.10
N GLU A 167 14.93 -8.61 0.27
CA GLU A 167 14.09 -9.47 -0.57
C GLU A 167 12.63 -9.37 -0.12
N HIS A 168 11.76 -8.95 -1.04
CA HIS A 168 10.34 -8.74 -0.82
C HIS A 168 9.53 -9.86 -1.46
N SER A 169 8.63 -10.48 -0.70
CA SER A 169 7.69 -11.49 -1.18
C SER A 169 6.43 -11.52 -0.34
N LEU A 170 5.31 -11.86 -0.98
CA LEU A 170 4.09 -12.24 -0.27
C LEU A 170 4.33 -13.42 0.68
N ILE A 171 5.21 -14.38 0.33
CA ILE A 171 5.57 -15.54 1.15
C ILE A 171 5.99 -15.11 2.55
N TYR A 172 6.82 -14.07 2.68
CA TYR A 172 7.30 -13.59 3.98
C TYR A 172 6.15 -12.99 4.81
N SER A 173 5.40 -12.06 4.24
CA SER A 173 4.29 -11.40 4.94
C SER A 173 3.14 -12.35 5.33
N ARG A 174 2.86 -13.36 4.51
CA ARG A 174 1.80 -14.33 4.78
C ARG A 174 2.30 -15.41 5.74
N GLY A 175 3.55 -15.85 5.57
CA GLY A 175 4.21 -16.81 6.46
C GLY A 175 4.33 -16.32 7.91
N SER A 176 4.57 -15.02 8.13
CA SER A 176 4.63 -14.45 9.49
C SER A 176 3.30 -14.52 10.26
N MET A 177 2.18 -14.76 9.55
CA MET A 177 0.86 -14.99 10.16
C MET A 177 0.48 -16.48 10.19
N GLY A 178 1.38 -17.38 9.81
CA GLY A 178 1.12 -18.83 9.75
C GLY A 178 0.51 -19.32 8.43
N PHE A 179 0.41 -18.49 7.40
CA PHE A 179 -0.07 -18.91 6.08
C PHE A 179 1.09 -19.48 5.25
N THR A 180 1.39 -20.77 5.44
CA THR A 180 2.58 -21.44 4.88
C THR A 180 2.27 -22.52 3.84
N GLY A 181 1.02 -23.01 3.79
CA GLY A 181 0.54 -24.03 2.85
C GLY A 181 0.30 -23.48 1.45
N LEU A 182 1.36 -22.98 0.79
CA LEU A 182 1.34 -22.51 -0.59
C LEU A 182 1.51 -23.67 -1.59
N THR A 183 0.82 -23.62 -2.72
CA THR A 183 1.07 -24.53 -3.85
C THR A 183 2.38 -24.16 -4.55
N ASP A 184 2.89 -25.05 -5.40
CA ASP A 184 4.12 -24.77 -6.15
C ASP A 184 3.92 -23.62 -7.14
N GLU A 185 2.74 -23.51 -7.77
CA GLU A 185 2.44 -22.35 -8.63
C GLU A 185 2.41 -21.04 -7.83
N GLU A 186 1.81 -21.04 -6.63
CA GLU A 186 1.80 -19.86 -5.76
C GLU A 186 3.22 -19.48 -5.32
N ARG A 187 4.10 -20.45 -5.00
CA ARG A 187 5.50 -20.18 -4.65
C ARG A 187 6.28 -19.58 -5.81
N ALA A 188 6.11 -20.13 -7.02
CA ALA A 188 6.75 -19.61 -8.22
C ALA A 188 6.28 -18.19 -8.55
N MET A 189 4.97 -17.94 -8.44
CA MET A 189 4.36 -16.62 -8.65
C MET A 189 4.84 -15.58 -7.61
N MET A 190 5.06 -16.00 -6.37
CA MET A 190 5.49 -15.14 -5.27
C MET A 190 7.01 -15.17 -5.04
N LYS A 191 7.81 -15.51 -6.08
CA LYS A 191 9.27 -15.49 -5.99
C LYS A 191 9.75 -14.13 -5.45
N PRO A 192 10.66 -14.10 -4.46
CA PRO A 192 11.16 -12.84 -3.91
C PRO A 192 11.81 -11.95 -4.97
N VAL A 193 11.59 -10.65 -4.84
CA VAL A 193 12.23 -9.60 -5.64
C VAL A 193 13.13 -8.74 -4.76
N ARG A 194 14.15 -8.12 -5.34
CA ARG A 194 15.08 -7.25 -4.61
C ARG A 194 14.60 -5.81 -4.61
N GLN A 195 14.66 -5.16 -3.45
CA GLN A 195 14.40 -3.73 -3.29
C GLN A 195 15.46 -3.07 -2.42
N ARG A 196 15.81 -1.81 -2.67
CA ARG A 196 16.65 -1.03 -1.75
C ARG A 196 15.90 -0.76 -0.46
N LEU A 197 16.58 -0.82 0.68
CA LEU A 197 16.04 -0.42 1.98
C LEU A 197 15.89 1.09 2.11
N VAL A 198 16.74 1.87 1.44
CA VAL A 198 16.61 3.33 1.32
C VAL A 198 16.32 3.69 -0.13
N ARG A 199 15.27 4.48 -0.34
CA ARG A 199 14.89 4.96 -1.67
C ARG A 199 14.99 6.48 -1.74
N THR A 200 15.31 6.99 -2.92
CA THR A 200 15.26 8.43 -3.22
C THR A 200 14.05 8.70 -4.09
N HIS A 201 13.20 9.63 -3.68
CA HIS A 201 11.99 9.99 -4.41
C HIS A 201 12.34 10.78 -5.69
N PRO A 202 11.86 10.38 -6.89
CA PRO A 202 12.38 10.89 -8.16
C PRO A 202 12.06 12.37 -8.43
N VAL A 203 11.00 12.92 -7.81
CA VAL A 203 10.60 14.33 -7.98
C VAL A 203 11.16 15.21 -6.86
N THR A 204 11.15 14.73 -5.62
CA THR A 204 11.44 15.57 -4.45
C THR A 204 12.87 15.41 -3.95
N GLY A 205 13.59 14.38 -4.40
CA GLY A 205 14.93 14.04 -3.92
C GLY A 205 14.98 13.56 -2.46
N ARG A 206 13.83 13.49 -1.77
CA ARG A 206 13.77 13.04 -0.37
C ARG A 206 14.08 11.55 -0.29
N LYS A 207 14.90 11.20 0.69
CA LYS A 207 15.11 9.81 1.08
C LYS A 207 13.99 9.31 1.97
N SER A 208 13.73 8.02 1.91
CA SER A 208 12.81 7.34 2.82
C SER A 208 13.22 5.89 3.02
N LEU A 209 12.86 5.33 4.17
CA LEU A 209 12.94 3.90 4.40
C LEU A 209 11.91 3.17 3.51
N TYR A 210 12.29 2.07 2.86
CA TYR A 210 11.39 1.26 2.04
C TYR A 210 10.98 -0.02 2.77
N LEU A 211 10.36 0.16 3.94
CA LEU A 211 9.89 -0.93 4.77
C LEU A 211 8.58 -1.51 4.24
N SER A 212 8.38 -2.80 4.48
CA SER A 212 7.14 -3.51 4.18
C SER A 212 7.15 -4.86 4.88
N SER A 213 6.00 -5.37 5.32
CA SER A 213 5.88 -6.75 5.81
C SER A 213 6.30 -7.81 4.78
N HIS A 214 6.41 -7.42 3.51
CA HIS A 214 6.93 -8.26 2.46
C HIS A 214 8.45 -8.45 2.53
N ALA A 215 9.20 -7.57 3.20
CA ALA A 215 10.66 -7.71 3.36
C ALA A 215 10.97 -8.81 4.38
N GLY A 216 11.58 -9.91 3.93
CA GLY A 216 11.82 -11.09 4.76
C GLY A 216 13.28 -11.41 5.10
N SER A 217 14.21 -10.82 4.33
CA SER A 217 15.66 -11.02 4.41
C SER A 217 16.38 -9.78 3.83
N ILE A 218 17.61 -9.56 4.29
CA ILE A 218 18.56 -8.58 3.73
C ILE A 218 19.63 -9.39 2.99
N VAL A 219 19.94 -8.98 1.76
CA VAL A 219 20.92 -9.68 0.92
C VAL A 219 22.29 -9.70 1.60
N GLY A 220 22.86 -10.89 1.76
CA GLY A 220 24.16 -11.10 2.39
C GLY A 220 24.13 -11.23 3.92
N TRP A 221 22.97 -11.09 4.56
CA TRP A 221 22.81 -11.24 6.00
C TRP A 221 22.18 -12.60 6.36
N LEU A 222 22.37 -13.04 7.60
CA LEU A 222 21.60 -14.17 8.12
C LEU A 222 20.13 -13.78 8.27
N VAL A 223 19.22 -14.72 8.03
CA VAL A 223 17.76 -14.47 8.11
C VAL A 223 17.33 -13.98 9.50
N PRO A 224 17.82 -14.53 10.63
CA PRO A 224 17.47 -14.00 11.96
C PRO A 224 17.90 -12.54 12.14
N GLU A 225 19.14 -12.19 11.78
CA GLU A 225 19.68 -10.83 11.88
C GLU A 225 18.90 -9.86 10.99
N SER A 226 18.56 -10.28 9.77
CA SER A 226 17.75 -9.49 8.84
C SER A 226 16.40 -9.14 9.45
N ARG A 227 15.71 -10.12 10.02
CA ARG A 227 14.35 -9.95 10.55
C ARG A 227 14.34 -9.16 11.84
N ASP A 228 15.34 -9.35 12.69
CA ASP A 228 15.52 -8.58 13.91
C ASP A 228 15.71 -7.08 13.58
N PHE A 229 16.63 -6.77 12.68
CA PHE A 229 16.88 -5.38 12.27
C PHE A 229 15.69 -4.73 11.55
N LEU A 230 15.02 -5.46 10.64
CA LEU A 230 13.81 -4.95 9.99
C LEU A 230 12.67 -4.72 10.98
N ARG A 231 12.60 -5.49 12.07
CA ARG A 231 11.63 -5.30 13.14
C ARG A 231 11.90 -4.00 13.90
N ASP A 232 13.15 -3.73 14.26
CA ASP A 232 13.54 -2.50 14.94
C ASP A 232 13.25 -1.25 14.08
N LEU A 233 13.61 -1.30 12.80
CA LEU A 233 13.28 -0.21 11.86
C LEU A 233 11.78 -0.02 11.69
N THR A 234 10.99 -1.10 11.68
CA THR A 234 9.53 -1.02 11.61
C THR A 234 8.93 -0.46 12.88
N GLU A 235 9.48 -0.80 14.05
CA GLU A 235 9.08 -0.24 15.34
C GLU A 235 9.34 1.27 15.37
N HIS A 236 10.54 1.71 14.98
CA HIS A 236 10.90 3.12 14.84
C HIS A 236 9.96 3.87 13.89
N ALA A 237 9.79 3.35 12.68
CA ALA A 237 9.03 4.00 11.63
C ALA A 237 7.51 4.06 11.90
N THR A 238 7.02 3.37 12.93
CA THR A 238 5.58 3.30 13.26
C THR A 238 5.24 3.83 14.65
N GLN A 239 6.17 4.59 15.23
CA GLN A 239 5.91 5.47 16.37
C GLN A 239 4.76 6.47 16.07
N ARG A 240 4.05 6.89 17.11
CA ARG A 240 2.71 7.54 16.97
C ARG A 240 2.78 8.88 16.26
N GLU A 241 3.85 9.64 16.47
CA GLU A 241 4.16 10.92 15.85
C GLU A 241 4.42 10.83 14.34
N LEU A 242 4.72 9.64 13.82
CA LEU A 242 4.92 9.38 12.40
C LEU A 242 3.66 8.80 11.74
N VAL A 243 2.61 8.52 12.52
CA VAL A 243 1.43 7.75 12.10
C VAL A 243 0.16 8.59 12.06
N TYR A 244 -0.46 8.65 10.88
CA TYR A 244 -1.82 9.14 10.71
C TYR A 244 -2.83 8.00 10.75
N ILE A 245 -3.92 8.18 11.50
CA ILE A 245 -5.03 7.22 11.59
C ILE A 245 -6.22 7.78 10.82
N HIS A 246 -6.52 7.19 9.66
CA HIS A 246 -7.71 7.51 8.91
C HIS A 246 -8.92 6.75 9.46
N ARG A 247 -9.88 7.50 10.00
CA ARG A 247 -11.21 7.01 10.36
C ARG A 247 -12.14 7.18 9.18
N TRP A 248 -12.56 6.05 8.62
CA TRP A 248 -13.35 6.00 7.41
C TRP A 248 -14.77 6.52 7.63
N ARG A 249 -15.24 7.30 6.67
CA ARG A 249 -16.64 7.61 6.39
C ARG A 249 -16.99 6.94 5.07
N GLN A 250 -18.28 6.60 4.90
CA GLN A 250 -18.74 6.12 3.61
C GLN A 250 -18.46 7.18 2.54
N TYR A 251 -17.99 6.74 1.38
CA TYR A 251 -17.59 7.57 0.25
C TYR A 251 -16.36 8.45 0.46
N ASP A 252 -15.58 8.22 1.51
CA ASP A 252 -14.20 8.69 1.49
C ASP A 252 -13.42 8.02 0.36
N LEU A 253 -12.53 8.79 -0.25
CA LEU A 253 -11.44 8.28 -1.07
C LEU A 253 -10.12 8.72 -0.44
N VAL A 254 -9.22 7.77 -0.23
CA VAL A 254 -7.85 8.05 0.23
C VAL A 254 -6.89 7.55 -0.82
N MET A 255 -5.98 8.41 -1.25
CA MET A 255 -4.86 8.03 -2.10
C MET A 255 -3.55 8.19 -1.34
N TRP A 256 -2.59 7.30 -1.56
CA TRP A 256 -1.26 7.36 -0.94
C TRP A 256 -0.16 6.99 -1.92
N ASP A 257 1.02 7.53 -1.66
CA ASP A 257 2.25 7.23 -2.38
C ASP A 257 3.00 6.10 -1.69
N ASN A 258 2.98 4.93 -2.34
CA ASN A 258 3.71 3.74 -1.88
C ASN A 258 5.23 3.96 -1.91
N ARG A 259 5.69 5.01 -2.59
CA ARG A 259 7.10 5.40 -2.61
C ARG A 259 7.55 6.14 -1.37
N GLN A 260 6.64 6.54 -0.50
CA GLN A 260 6.93 7.40 0.65
C GLN A 260 6.27 6.91 1.94
N THR A 261 5.45 5.85 1.89
CA THR A 261 4.59 5.43 3.02
C THR A 261 4.56 3.92 3.24
N MET A 262 4.34 3.52 4.49
CA MET A 262 3.69 2.25 4.81
C MET A 262 2.24 2.50 5.22
N HIS A 263 1.40 1.48 5.09
CA HIS A 263 0.03 1.50 5.60
C HIS A 263 -0.43 0.14 6.13
N ARG A 264 -1.50 0.13 6.91
CA ARG A 264 -2.19 -1.10 7.38
C ARG A 264 -3.64 -0.85 7.72
N VAL A 265 -4.47 -1.90 7.63
CA VAL A 265 -5.83 -1.89 8.18
C VAL A 265 -5.85 -2.41 9.62
N ARG A 266 -6.56 -1.74 10.52
CA ARG A 266 -6.79 -2.22 11.88
C ARG A 266 -7.87 -3.29 11.91
N ARG A 267 -7.90 -4.09 12.98
CA ARG A 267 -8.94 -5.13 13.18
C ARG A 267 -10.33 -4.50 13.12
N PHE A 268 -11.27 -5.26 12.56
CA PHE A 268 -12.70 -4.96 12.51
C PHE A 268 -13.50 -6.26 12.63
N ASP A 269 -14.80 -6.15 12.83
CA ASP A 269 -15.72 -7.28 12.81
C ASP A 269 -15.92 -7.79 11.36
N GLU A 270 -15.34 -8.95 11.06
CA GLU A 270 -15.36 -9.53 9.71
C GLU A 270 -16.70 -10.19 9.35
N ALA A 271 -17.63 -10.33 10.29
CA ALA A 271 -19.01 -10.72 9.98
C ALA A 271 -19.81 -9.58 9.34
N GLN A 272 -19.34 -8.34 9.44
CA GLN A 272 -19.97 -7.17 8.80
C GLN A 272 -19.36 -6.92 7.42
N PRO A 273 -20.18 -6.51 6.42
CA PRO A 273 -19.66 -6.19 5.10
C PRO A 273 -18.78 -4.93 5.14
N ARG A 274 -17.60 -5.02 4.52
CA ARG A 274 -16.65 -3.92 4.32
C ARG A 274 -16.19 -3.92 2.87
N ASP A 275 -16.90 -3.17 2.02
CA ASP A 275 -16.60 -3.04 0.59
C ASP A 275 -15.63 -1.87 0.35
N MET A 276 -14.36 -2.21 0.16
CA MET A 276 -13.28 -1.28 -0.11
C MET A 276 -12.64 -1.65 -1.44
N ARG A 277 -12.56 -0.70 -2.37
CA ARG A 277 -12.13 -0.96 -3.74
C ARG A 277 -10.94 -0.10 -4.10
N ARG A 278 -9.87 -0.73 -4.58
CA ARG A 278 -8.61 -0.06 -4.89
C ARG A 278 -8.30 -0.08 -6.37
N THR A 279 -7.77 1.02 -6.86
CA THR A 279 -7.01 1.08 -8.11
C THR A 279 -5.57 1.43 -7.77
N THR A 280 -4.63 0.92 -8.56
CA THR A 280 -3.20 1.07 -8.30
C THR A 280 -2.53 1.62 -9.55
N VAL A 281 -1.76 2.69 -9.43
CA VAL A 281 -0.92 3.24 -10.50
C VAL A 281 0.38 2.45 -10.53
N ALA A 282 0.74 1.93 -11.71
CA ALA A 282 1.98 1.20 -11.91
C ALA A 282 3.21 2.08 -11.62
N GLY A 283 4.27 1.49 -11.07
CA GLY A 283 5.57 2.16 -10.98
C GLY A 283 6.39 2.00 -12.26
N GLU A 284 7.32 2.92 -12.43
CA GLU A 284 8.09 3.05 -13.68
C GLU A 284 9.47 2.36 -13.60
N ALA A 285 10.08 2.35 -12.41
CA ALA A 285 11.46 1.93 -12.18
C ALA A 285 11.60 0.87 -11.07
N MET A 286 12.62 0.03 -11.22
CA MET A 286 13.09 -0.87 -10.15
C MET A 286 13.90 -0.05 -9.15
N THR A 287 13.95 -0.48 -7.89
CA THR A 287 14.83 0.15 -6.89
C THR A 287 16.20 -0.53 -6.79
N ALA A 288 16.28 -1.82 -7.13
CA ALA A 288 17.50 -2.61 -7.14
C ALA A 288 17.56 -3.52 -8.37
N GLU A 289 18.76 -3.94 -8.73
CA GLU A 289 18.98 -4.98 -9.73
C GLU A 289 18.42 -6.33 -9.23
N GLN A 290 17.73 -7.03 -10.12
CA GLN A 290 17.10 -8.31 -9.80
C GLN A 290 18.09 -9.44 -10.02
N ALA A 291 17.97 -10.52 -9.24
CA ALA A 291 18.75 -11.73 -9.52
C ALA A 291 18.29 -12.33 -10.86
N GLU A 292 19.24 -12.80 -11.67
CA GLU A 292 18.91 -13.56 -12.88
C GLU A 292 18.06 -14.78 -12.52
N ALA A 293 17.17 -15.17 -13.44
CA ALA A 293 16.44 -16.41 -13.29
C ALA A 293 17.42 -17.57 -13.44
N ALA A 294 17.75 -18.22 -12.30
CA ALA A 294 18.40 -19.52 -12.28
C ALA A 294 17.54 -20.60 -12.95
#